data_AF-A0A2I2G9J4-F1
#
_entry.id   AF-A0A2I2G9J4-F1
#
_cell.length_a   1.000
_cell.length_b   1.000
_cell.length_c   1.000
_cell.angle_alpha   90.00
_cell.angle_beta   90.00
_cell.angle_gamma   90.00
#
_symmetry.space_group_name_H-M   'P 1'
#
loop_
_entity.id
_entity.type
_entity.pdbx_description
1 polymer ?
#
loop_
_entity_poly.entity_id
_entity_poly.type
_entity_poly.pdbx_seq_one_letter_code
_entity_poly.pdbx_strand_id
1 'polypeptide(L)' 'FIYLSLFFIIFSILFINKPNKSLYFYINYQALNTIIIKDYYLLSLVKKTLNNLKKIYYFIKINI' A
#
# COMPACT_ATOMS: atom_id res chain seq x y z
N PHE A 1 20.73 -0.03 -5.42
CA PHE A 1 20.64 -0.88 -6.61
C PHE A 1 19.39 -0.50 -7.39
N ILE A 2 19.54 0.02 -8.61
CA ILE A 2 18.40 0.29 -9.50
C ILE A 2 18.21 -0.97 -10.34
N TYR A 3 17.13 -1.70 -10.10
CA TYR A 3 16.76 -2.86 -10.91
C TYR A 3 16.07 -2.33 -12.17
N LEU A 4 16.72 -2.46 -13.32
CA LEU A 4 16.18 -2.02 -14.60
C LEU A 4 15.26 -3.13 -15.12
N SER A 5 13.98 -3.07 -14.74
CA SER A 5 12.99 -3.99 -15.27
C SER A 5 12.62 -3.60 -16.70
N LEU A 6 12.53 -4.58 -17.61
CA LEU A 6 12.04 -4.46 -19.00
C LEU A 6 10.53 -4.17 -19.09
N PHE A 7 10.00 -3.32 -18.21
CA PHE A 7 8.63 -2.87 -18.30
C PHE A 7 8.51 -1.84 -19.43
N PHE A 8 7.56 -2.06 -20.35
CA PHE A 8 7.21 -1.11 -21.42
C PHE A 8 6.44 0.13 -20.91
N ILE A 9 6.40 0.35 -19.60
CA ILE A 9 5.62 1.40 -18.95
C ILE A 9 6.60 2.33 -18.22
N ILE A 10 6.54 3.62 -18.56
CA ILE A 10 7.34 4.67 -17.92
C ILE A 10 6.52 5.26 -16.77
N PHE A 11 7.12 5.33 -15.58
CA PHE A 11 6.53 5.97 -14.41
C PHE A 11 7.26 7.25 -14.04
N SER A 12 6.51 8.26 -13.59
CA SER A 12 7.11 9.44 -12.98
C SER A 12 7.53 9.14 -11.55
N ILE A 13 8.71 9.61 -11.16
CA ILE A 13 9.24 9.49 -9.80
C ILE A 13 9.20 10.87 -9.14
N LEU A 14 8.77 10.92 -7.89
CA LEU A 14 8.64 12.12 -7.07
C LEU A 14 9.50 11.97 -5.82
N PHE A 15 10.29 13.00 -5.51
CA PHE A 15 11.01 13.12 -4.25
C PHE A 15 10.31 14.15 -3.37
N ILE A 16 9.88 13.75 -2.18
CA ILE A 16 9.14 14.61 -1.26
C ILE A 16 9.94 14.76 0.04
N ASN A 17 10.12 16.00 0.50
CA ASN A 17 10.85 16.29 1.73
C ASN A 17 10.09 15.76 2.96
N LYS A 18 10.80 15.00 3.81
CA LYS A 18 10.33 14.63 5.14
C LYS A 18 10.64 15.77 6.14
N PRO A 19 9.88 15.87 7.24
CA PRO A 19 10.17 16.83 8.31
C PRO A 19 11.57 16.64 8.94
N ASN A 20 12.13 15.43 8.88
CA ASN A 20 13.46 15.10 9.42
C ASN A 20 14.61 15.26 8.40
N LYS A 21 14.44 16.09 7.35
CA LYS A 21 15.43 16.33 6.27
C LYS A 21 15.78 15.13 5.38
N SER A 22 15.11 13.99 5.55
CA SER A 22 15.22 12.88 4.58
C SER A 22 14.22 13.05 3.43
N LEU A 23 14.30 12.22 2.40
CA LEU A 23 13.38 12.23 1.25
C LEU A 23 12.49 10.99 1.27
N TYR A 24 11.22 11.15 0.92
CA TYR A 24 10.38 10.06 0.42
C TYR A 24 10.68 9.87 -1.07
N PHE A 25 10.94 8.63 -1.44
CA PHE A 25 10.94 8.19 -2.84
C PHE A 25 9.55 7.69 -3.18
N TYR A 26 8.85 8.36 -4.10
CA TYR A 26 7.49 8.03 -4.48
C TYR A 26 7.42 7.74 -5.98
N ILE A 27 6.77 6.64 -6.36
CA ILE A 27 6.51 6.30 -7.76
C ILE A 27 5.04 6.65 -8.06
N ASN A 28 4.81 7.44 -9.10
CA ASN A 28 3.47 7.80 -9.54
C ASN A 28 2.81 6.64 -10.29
N TYR A 29 2.01 5.85 -9.57
CA TYR A 29 1.26 4.71 -10.12
C TYR A 29 -0.12 5.09 -10.67
N GLN A 30 -0.46 6.37 -10.85
CA GLN A 30 -1.81 6.78 -11.27
C GLN A 30 -2.28 6.09 -12.56
N ALA A 31 -1.44 6.08 -13.59
CA ALA A 31 -1.76 5.44 -14.87
C ALA A 31 -1.87 3.90 -14.76
N LEU A 32 -1.11 3.28 -13.85
CA LEU A 32 -1.18 1.84 -13.63
C LEU A 32 -2.41 1.45 -12.81
N ASN A 33 -2.79 2.27 -11.83
CA ASN A 33 -3.99 2.08 -11.03
C ASN A 33 -5.31 2.19 -11.82
N THR A 34 -5.30 2.82 -13.00
CA THR A 34 -6.45 2.84 -13.92
C THR A 34 -6.52 1.63 -14.84
N ILE A 35 -5.37 1.00 -15.12
CA ILE A 35 -5.28 -0.17 -16.02
C ILE A 35 -5.51 -1.48 -15.25
N ILE A 36 -5.02 -1.57 -14.02
CA ILE A 36 -5.11 -2.80 -13.21
C ILE A 36 -6.54 -3.04 -12.72
N ILE A 37 -7.02 -4.27 -12.90
CA ILE A 37 -8.25 -4.77 -12.30
C ILE A 37 -8.08 -4.77 -10.77
N LYS A 38 -8.99 -4.09 -10.08
CA LYS A 38 -8.95 -3.98 -8.64
C LYS A 38 -9.67 -5.16 -8.02
N ASP A 39 -8.92 -6.21 -7.71
CA ASP A 39 -9.39 -7.31 -6.86
C ASP A 39 -9.38 -6.84 -5.40
N TYR A 40 -10.41 -6.06 -5.05
CA TYR A 40 -10.56 -5.54 -3.70
C TYR A 40 -10.67 -6.68 -2.69
N TYR A 41 -9.97 -6.55 -1.56
CA TYR A 41 -10.21 -7.40 -0.41
C TYR A 41 -11.70 -7.39 -0.06
N LEU A 42 -12.26 -8.57 0.18
CA LEU A 42 -13.65 -8.71 0.60
C LEU A 42 -13.88 -7.95 1.90
N LEU A 43 -14.46 -6.75 1.82
CA LEU A 43 -14.78 -5.91 2.99
C LEU A 43 -15.62 -6.68 4.02
N SER A 44 -16.47 -7.59 3.53
CA SER A 44 -17.26 -8.50 4.36
C SER A 44 -16.39 -9.39 5.25
N LEU A 45 -15.25 -9.88 4.73
CA LEU A 45 -14.28 -10.67 5.48
C LEU A 45 -13.66 -9.82 6.60
N VAL A 46 -13.27 -8.58 6.30
CA VAL A 46 -12.74 -7.63 7.30
C VAL A 46 -13.77 -7.34 8.40
N LYS A 47 -15.04 -7.15 8.04
CA LYS A 47 -16.11 -6.92 9.03
C LYS A 47 -16.34 -8.15 9.92
N LYS A 48 -16.31 -9.35 9.33
CA LYS A 48 -16.47 -10.61 10.07
C LYS A 48 -15.28 -10.87 11.00
N THR A 49 -14.05 -10.62 10.55
CA THR A 49 -12.86 -10.77 11.39
C THR A 49 -12.90 -9.80 12.56
N LEU A 50 -13.23 -8.51 12.34
CA LEU A 50 -13.40 -7.52 13.40
C LEU A 50 -14.49 -7.91 14.42
N ASN A 51 -15.62 -8.45 13.97
CA ASN A 51 -16.68 -8.91 14.87
C ASN A 51 -16.26 -10.11 15.73
N ASN A 52 -15.45 -11.03 15.18
CA ASN A 52 -14.90 -12.15 15.94
C ASN A 52 -13.86 -11.69 16.97
N LEU A 53 -13.09 -10.65 16.65
CA LEU A 53 -12.15 -10.06 17.60
C LEU A 53 -12.88 -9.54 18.86
N LYS A 54 -14.09 -8.99 18.77
CA LYS A 54 -14.83 -8.44 19.94
C LYS A 54 -14.99 -9.40 21.14
N LYS A 55 -14.86 -10.71 20.96
CA LYS A 55 -14.98 -11.71 22.03
C LYS A 55 -13.65 -11.99 22.77
N ILE A 56 -12.55 -11.37 22.36
CA ILE A 56 -11.21 -11.61 22.89
C ILE A 56 -10.86 -10.52 23.92
N TYR A 57 -10.20 -10.91 25.01
CA TYR A 57 -9.87 -10.03 26.13
C TYR A 57 -8.53 -9.30 25.97
N TYR A 58 -7.58 -9.86 25.22
CA TYR A 58 -6.24 -9.29 25.02
C TYR A 58 -5.91 -9.21 23.53
N PHE A 59 -5.34 -8.08 23.09
CA PHE A 59 -4.89 -7.89 21.71
C PHE A 59 -3.49 -7.32 21.67
N ILE A 60 -2.73 -7.72 20.65
CA ILE A 60 -1.45 -7.12 20.28
C ILE A 60 -1.66 -6.46 18.91
N LYS A 61 -1.39 -5.16 18.84
CA LYS A 61 -1.40 -4.42 17.58
C LYS A 61 0.01 -4.40 17.01
N ILE A 62 0.20 -5.08 15.88
CA ILE A 62 1.42 -5.01 15.09
C ILE A 62 1.17 -4.01 13.97
N ASN A 63 2.07 -3.02 13.83
CA ASN A 63 2.04 -2.09 12.72
C ASN A 63 3.02 -2.59 11.65
N ILE A 64 2.51 -2.88 10.45
CA ILE A 64 3.28 -3.32 9.29
C ILE A 64 3.46 -2.14 8.34
#